data_AF-A0A0D8YAU1-F1
#
_entry.id   AF-A0A0D8YAU1-F1
#
_cell.length_a   1.000
_cell.length_b   1.000
_cell.length_c   1.000
_cell.angle_alpha   90.00
_cell.angle_beta   90.00
_cell.angle_gamma   90.00
#
_symmetry.space_group_name_H-M   'P 1'
#
loop_
_entity.id
_entity.type
_entity.pdbx_description
1 polymer ?
#
loop_
_entity_poly.entity_id
_entity_poly.type
_entity_poly.pdbx_seq_one_letter_code
_entity_poly.pdbx_strand_id
1 'polypeptide(L)'
;MRSHLLKSNAIAKAVEISKSCNVPQSELDLEAVKSILSEYKIHNADITLRYDATSEDLIDMIEGNRVYIPCIYVLNKIDQISIEELDIIYRIPHCVPISAHHKWNFDDLLEKMWQYLNLIRIYTKPKGQLPDYSAPIVLNAEHNTVDDLCLKIHKSLQKEFKSALVWGASAKHNPQRVGREHVLFDEDVVQILKR
;
A
#
# COMPACT_ATOMS: atom_id res chain seq x y z
N MET A 1 1.94 -8.44 10.03
CA MET A 1 1.71 -7.65 8.80
C MET A 1 2.85 -6.64 8.67
N ARG A 2 3.97 -7.06 8.08
CA ARG A 2 5.22 -6.28 7.95
C ARG A 2 5.27 -5.71 6.52
N SER A 3 4.63 -4.58 6.25
CA SER A 3 4.51 -4.07 4.86
C SER A 3 5.03 -2.65 4.62
N HIS A 4 5.73 -2.04 5.57
CA HIS A 4 6.35 -0.74 5.33
C HIS A 4 7.79 -0.76 5.80
N LEU A 5 8.73 -1.08 4.90
CA LEU A 5 10.10 -0.52 4.84
C LEU A 5 11.07 -1.34 3.96
N LEU A 6 10.75 -1.69 2.71
CA LEU A 6 11.78 -2.20 1.80
C LEU A 6 11.56 -1.69 0.37
N LYS A 7 12.08 -0.50 0.08
CA LYS A 7 12.35 -0.06 -1.30
C LYS A 7 13.76 -0.49 -1.70
N SER A 8 13.80 -1.27 -2.77
CA SER A 8 14.95 -1.80 -3.49
C SER A 8 15.93 -0.73 -3.95
N ASN A 9 17.23 -1.03 -3.88
CA ASN A 9 18.25 -0.55 -4.83
C ASN A 9 19.42 -1.53 -4.77
N ALA A 10 19.51 -2.44 -5.75
CA ALA A 10 20.67 -3.29 -5.97
C ALA A 10 21.35 -2.85 -7.27
N ILE A 11 22.55 -2.27 -7.16
CA ILE A 11 23.43 -1.96 -8.29
C ILE A 11 24.59 -2.93 -8.22
N ALA A 12 24.68 -3.84 -9.18
CA ALA A 12 25.69 -4.90 -9.20
C ALA A 12 27.06 -4.39 -9.66
N LYS A 13 28.11 -4.61 -8.85
CA LYS A 13 29.51 -4.72 -9.29
C LYS A 13 30.30 -5.65 -8.34
N ALA A 14 31.04 -6.57 -8.97
CA ALA A 14 32.13 -7.42 -8.46
C ALA A 14 31.74 -8.67 -7.62
N VAL A 15 32.63 -9.67 -7.73
CA VAL A 15 32.52 -11.05 -7.24
C VAL A 15 32.82 -11.08 -5.75
N GLU A 16 31.80 -10.88 -4.92
CA GLU A 16 31.83 -11.12 -3.47
C GLU A 16 30.38 -11.17 -2.98
N ILE A 17 30.02 -12.17 -2.17
CA ILE A 17 28.77 -12.10 -1.38
C ILE A 17 29.13 -11.29 -0.14
N SER A 18 28.95 -9.98 -0.21
CA SER A 18 29.09 -9.09 0.92
C SER A 18 27.76 -8.98 1.66
N LYS A 19 27.81 -9.17 2.99
CA LYS A 19 26.68 -8.89 3.88
C LYS A 19 27.02 -7.66 4.70
N SER A 20 26.26 -6.60 4.49
CA SER A 20 26.32 -5.39 5.30
C SER A 20 25.14 -5.38 6.29
N CYS A 21 25.45 -5.39 7.59
CA CYS A 21 24.44 -5.38 8.65
C CYS A 21 24.47 -4.07 9.41
N ASN A 22 23.34 -3.37 9.41
CA ASN A 22 23.16 -2.19 10.25
C ASN A 22 22.56 -2.54 11.63
N VAL A 23 22.09 -3.78 11.81
CA VAL A 23 21.41 -4.29 13.01
C VAL A 23 21.91 -5.72 13.30
N PRO A 24 22.12 -6.11 14.57
CA PRO A 24 22.43 -7.50 14.91
C PRO A 24 21.34 -8.44 14.39
N GLN A 25 21.75 -9.57 13.82
CA GLN A 25 20.86 -10.57 13.24
C GLN A 25 20.78 -11.79 14.16
N SER A 26 19.57 -12.34 14.31
CA SER A 26 19.31 -13.49 15.18
C SER A 26 19.43 -14.84 14.45
N GLU A 27 19.07 -14.88 13.15
CA GLU A 27 18.92 -16.13 12.38
C GLU A 27 19.79 -16.14 11.12
N LEU A 28 19.87 -15.03 10.40
CA LEU A 28 20.60 -14.94 9.16
C LEU A 28 22.09 -14.79 9.43
N ASP A 29 22.86 -15.85 9.22
CA ASP A 29 24.33 -15.82 9.13
C ASP A 29 24.83 -15.74 7.69
N LEU A 30 26.10 -15.38 7.50
CA LEU A 30 26.74 -15.33 6.17
C LEU A 30 26.64 -16.67 5.42
N GLU A 31 26.79 -17.78 6.12
CA GLU A 31 26.68 -19.12 5.55
C GLU A 31 25.25 -19.49 5.15
N ALA A 32 24.27 -19.10 5.96
CA ALA A 32 22.85 -19.30 5.66
C ALA A 32 22.44 -18.52 4.41
N VAL A 33 22.83 -17.24 4.33
CA VAL A 33 22.58 -16.38 3.15
C VAL A 33 23.22 -16.98 1.89
N LYS A 34 24.47 -17.45 1.99
CA LYS A 34 25.18 -18.06 0.86
C LYS A 34 24.52 -19.36 0.40
N SER A 35 24.01 -20.17 1.34
CA SER A 35 23.31 -21.42 1.03
C SER A 35 22.00 -21.14 0.28
N ILE A 36 21.19 -20.18 0.76
CA ILE A 36 19.96 -19.76 0.10
C ILE A 36 20.25 -19.23 -1.31
N LEU A 37 21.19 -18.29 -1.46
CA LEU A 37 21.53 -17.73 -2.78
C LEU A 37 22.06 -18.77 -3.77
N SER A 38 22.82 -19.75 -3.28
CA SER A 38 23.34 -20.85 -4.10
C SER A 38 22.22 -21.71 -4.67
N GLU A 39 21.15 -21.95 -3.91
CA GLU A 39 19.98 -22.70 -4.36
C GLU A 39 19.22 -21.97 -5.48
N TYR A 40 19.10 -20.64 -5.36
CA TYR A 40 18.52 -19.77 -6.39
C TYR A 40 19.48 -19.48 -7.56
N LYS A 41 20.66 -20.12 -7.63
CA LYS A 41 21.69 -19.94 -8.67
C LYS A 41 22.21 -18.50 -8.77
N ILE A 42 22.20 -17.75 -7.67
CA ILE A 42 22.74 -16.39 -7.58
C ILE A 42 24.16 -16.49 -7.00
N HIS A 43 25.16 -16.26 -7.86
CA HIS A 43 26.56 -16.37 -7.46
C HIS A 43 27.15 -15.06 -6.92
N ASN A 44 26.56 -13.92 -7.27
CA ASN A 44 27.04 -12.59 -6.88
C ASN A 44 25.85 -11.72 -6.44
N ALA A 45 25.87 -11.23 -5.20
CA ALA A 45 24.88 -10.31 -4.66
C ALA A 45 25.47 -9.54 -3.48
N ASP A 46 25.14 -8.25 -3.37
CA ASP A 46 25.36 -7.45 -2.16
C ASP A 46 24.05 -7.32 -1.41
N ILE A 47 24.03 -7.79 -0.16
CA ILE A 47 22.82 -7.82 0.67
C ILE A 47 23.01 -6.87 1.85
N THR A 48 22.14 -5.87 1.92
CA THR A 48 22.06 -4.94 3.05
C THR A 48 20.83 -5.24 3.90
N LEU A 49 21.05 -5.72 5.13
CA LEU A 49 19.97 -5.97 6.08
C LEU A 49 19.74 -4.73 6.94
N ARG A 50 18.55 -4.15 6.82
CA ARG A 50 18.14 -2.93 7.54
C ARG A 50 17.40 -3.22 8.87
N TYR A 51 17.00 -4.47 9.09
CA TYR A 51 16.32 -4.95 10.29
C TYR A 51 16.73 -6.41 10.55
N ASP A 52 16.29 -6.98 11.67
CA ASP A 52 16.48 -8.41 11.98
C ASP A 52 15.57 -9.25 11.07
N ALA A 53 16.15 -9.74 9.97
CA ALA A 53 15.43 -10.43 8.91
C ALA A 53 15.50 -11.96 9.11
N THR A 54 14.43 -12.64 8.72
CA THR A 54 14.35 -14.11 8.73
C THR A 54 14.80 -14.69 7.38
N SER A 55 15.10 -15.99 7.36
CA SER A 55 15.35 -16.70 6.09
C SER A 55 14.18 -16.60 5.10
N GLU A 56 12.94 -16.61 5.60
CA GLU A 56 11.73 -16.39 4.81
C GLU A 56 11.69 -14.99 4.18
N ASP A 57 12.03 -13.94 4.94
CA ASP A 57 12.05 -12.56 4.42
C ASP A 57 13.04 -12.42 3.24
N LEU A 58 14.17 -13.15 3.28
CA LEU A 58 15.15 -13.16 2.19
C LEU A 58 14.62 -13.92 0.95
N ILE A 59 13.98 -15.07 1.17
CA ILE A 59 13.35 -15.86 0.09
C ILE A 59 12.27 -15.03 -0.61
N ASP A 60 11.41 -14.37 0.17
CA ASP A 60 10.33 -13.53 -0.34
C ASP A 60 10.85 -12.41 -1.26
N MET A 61 11.99 -11.82 -0.90
CA MET A 61 12.65 -10.78 -1.70
C MET A 61 13.28 -11.33 -2.98
N ILE A 62 13.83 -12.55 -2.95
CA ILE A 62 14.42 -13.19 -4.13
C ILE A 62 13.34 -13.59 -5.14
N GLU A 63 12.21 -14.12 -4.66
CA GLU A 63 11.10 -14.54 -5.53
C GLU A 63 10.42 -13.35 -6.20
N GLY A 64 10.27 -12.22 -5.51
CA GLY A 64 9.82 -10.94 -6.06
C GLY A 64 8.40 -10.92 -6.65
N ASN A 65 7.69 -12.06 -6.62
CA ASN A 65 6.35 -12.25 -7.17
C ASN A 65 5.27 -12.36 -6.06
N ARG A 66 5.65 -12.23 -4.79
CA ARG A 66 4.72 -12.32 -3.66
C ARG A 66 3.90 -11.05 -3.54
N VAL A 67 2.57 -11.21 -3.54
CA VAL A 67 1.62 -10.12 -3.31
C VAL A 67 1.16 -10.19 -1.86
N TYR A 68 1.59 -9.24 -1.04
CA TYR A 68 1.13 -9.13 0.35
C TYR A 68 -0.23 -8.44 0.38
N ILE A 69 -1.24 -9.19 0.82
CA ILE A 69 -2.62 -8.68 0.90
C ILE A 69 -2.94 -8.42 2.37
N PRO A 70 -3.43 -7.22 2.72
CA PRO A 70 -3.88 -6.94 4.08
C PRO A 70 -5.08 -7.85 4.43
N CYS A 71 -5.09 -8.41 5.64
CA CYS A 71 -6.13 -9.32 6.10
C CYS A 71 -6.76 -8.86 7.41
N ILE A 72 -8.08 -9.02 7.54
CA ILE A 72 -8.82 -8.75 8.77
C ILE A 72 -9.39 -10.08 9.26
N TYR A 73 -9.10 -10.42 10.52
CA TYR A 73 -9.67 -11.59 11.17
C TYR A 73 -11.04 -11.23 11.72
N VAL A 74 -12.08 -11.83 11.16
CA VAL A 74 -13.46 -11.59 11.58
C VAL A 74 -13.88 -12.71 12.54
N LEU A 75 -13.99 -12.40 13.83
CA LEU A 75 -14.39 -13.37 14.85
C LEU A 75 -15.89 -13.28 15.09
N ASN A 76 -16.63 -14.23 14.55
CA ASN A 76 -18.08 -14.26 14.64
C ASN A 76 -18.57 -14.95 15.93
N LYS A 77 -19.85 -14.75 16.26
CA LYS A 77 -20.59 -15.32 17.42
C LYS A 77 -20.25 -14.70 18.77
N ILE A 78 -20.03 -13.38 18.82
CA ILE A 78 -19.78 -12.69 20.09
C ILE A 78 -20.99 -12.68 21.04
N ASP A 79 -22.16 -13.11 20.58
CA ASP A 79 -23.34 -13.35 21.41
C ASP A 79 -23.17 -14.52 22.39
N GLN A 80 -22.17 -15.39 22.19
CA GLN A 80 -21.91 -16.57 23.03
C GLN A 80 -20.78 -16.38 24.04
N ILE A 81 -20.11 -15.23 24.03
CA ILE A 81 -18.96 -14.93 24.90
C ILE A 81 -19.31 -13.87 25.93
N SER A 82 -18.56 -13.84 27.03
CA SER A 82 -18.68 -12.81 28.05
C SER A 82 -18.00 -11.49 27.64
N ILE A 83 -18.35 -10.39 28.31
CA ILE A 83 -17.76 -9.06 28.06
C ILE A 83 -16.26 -9.06 28.38
N GLU A 84 -15.82 -9.81 29.39
CA GLU A 84 -14.41 -9.93 29.78
C GLU A 84 -13.57 -10.61 28.69
N GLU A 85 -14.11 -11.65 28.05
CA GLU A 85 -13.47 -12.32 26.91
C GLU A 85 -13.42 -11.42 25.67
N LEU A 86 -14.48 -10.62 25.45
CA LEU A 86 -14.53 -9.65 24.36
C LEU A 86 -13.39 -8.62 24.48
N ASP A 87 -13.12 -8.11 25.69
CA ASP A 87 -12.02 -7.17 25.94
C ASP A 87 -10.64 -7.77 25.61
N ILE A 88 -10.45 -9.07 25.86
CA ILE A 88 -9.21 -9.77 25.49
C ILE A 88 -9.10 -9.88 23.97
N ILE A 89 -10.20 -10.19 23.28
CA ILE A 89 -10.24 -10.30 21.82
C ILE A 89 -9.89 -8.98 21.14
N TYR A 90 -10.32 -7.84 21.69
CA TYR A 90 -9.97 -6.52 21.15
C TYR A 90 -8.48 -6.20 21.22
N ARG A 91 -7.69 -6.90 22.06
CA ARG A 91 -6.23 -6.74 22.11
C ARG A 91 -5.51 -7.47 20.97
N ILE A 92 -6.20 -8.38 20.28
CA ILE A 92 -5.62 -9.13 19.17
C ILE A 92 -5.50 -8.19 17.95
N PRO A 93 -4.30 -8.04 17.35
CA PRO A 93 -4.12 -7.17 16.21
C PRO A 93 -4.90 -7.68 14.99
N HIS A 94 -5.34 -6.76 14.13
CA HIS A 94 -6.07 -7.08 12.89
C HIS A 94 -7.39 -7.86 13.08
N CYS A 95 -7.94 -7.90 14.30
CA CYS A 95 -9.19 -8.60 14.62
C CYS A 95 -10.41 -7.67 14.64
N VAL A 96 -11.58 -8.15 14.22
CA VAL A 96 -12.89 -7.53 14.48
C VAL A 96 -13.86 -8.59 15.01
N PRO A 97 -14.27 -8.52 16.29
CA PRO A 97 -15.34 -9.35 16.81
C PRO A 97 -16.70 -8.88 16.26
N ILE A 98 -17.53 -9.79 15.74
CA ILE A 98 -18.88 -9.49 15.23
C ILE A 98 -19.91 -10.52 15.71
N SER A 99 -21.19 -10.12 15.72
CA SER A 99 -22.31 -11.08 15.75
C SER A 99 -23.10 -10.94 14.47
N ALA A 100 -22.98 -11.91 13.56
CA ALA A 100 -23.70 -11.88 12.28
C ALA A 100 -25.23 -11.97 12.46
N HIS A 101 -25.70 -12.66 13.50
CA HIS A 101 -27.12 -12.81 13.79
C HIS A 101 -27.75 -11.48 14.24
N HIS A 102 -27.08 -10.78 15.16
CA HIS A 102 -27.55 -9.50 15.70
C HIS A 102 -27.03 -8.28 14.94
N LYS A 103 -26.16 -8.50 13.93
CA LYS A 103 -25.46 -7.45 13.16
C LYS A 103 -24.65 -6.49 14.02
N TRP A 104 -24.05 -7.00 15.09
CA TRP A 104 -23.18 -6.20 15.95
C TRP A 104 -21.81 -6.01 15.30
N ASN A 105 -21.23 -4.82 15.51
CA ASN A 105 -19.88 -4.43 15.08
C ASN A 105 -19.64 -4.47 13.56
N PHE A 106 -20.70 -4.37 12.77
CA PHE A 106 -20.56 -4.25 11.32
C PHE A 106 -19.98 -2.89 10.93
N ASP A 107 -20.27 -1.84 11.71
CA ASP A 107 -19.71 -0.51 11.50
C ASP A 107 -18.19 -0.50 11.71
N ASP A 108 -17.70 -1.10 12.82
CA ASP A 108 -16.27 -1.29 13.08
C ASP A 108 -15.58 -2.11 11.98
N LEU A 109 -16.26 -3.16 11.49
CA LEU A 109 -15.74 -3.98 10.39
C LEU A 109 -15.59 -3.15 9.12
N LEU A 110 -16.60 -2.37 8.76
CA LEU A 110 -16.59 -1.49 7.59
C LEU A 110 -15.51 -0.41 7.71
N GLU A 111 -15.38 0.22 8.87
CA GLU A 111 -14.35 1.23 9.11
C GLU A 111 -12.95 0.63 8.97
N LYS A 112 -12.70 -0.54 9.57
CA LYS A 112 -11.41 -1.21 9.48
C LYS A 112 -11.11 -1.68 8.06
N MET A 113 -12.13 -2.17 7.33
CA MET A 113 -12.00 -2.49 5.90
C MET A 113 -11.59 -1.26 5.09
N TRP A 114 -12.24 -0.11 5.31
CA TRP A 114 -11.90 1.14 4.63
C TRP A 114 -10.45 1.56 4.88
N GLN A 115 -10.01 1.50 6.15
CA GLN A 115 -8.63 1.80 6.53
C GLN A 115 -7.62 0.86 5.85
N TYR A 116 -7.93 -0.44 5.76
CA TYR A 116 -7.01 -1.45 5.20
C TYR A 116 -6.92 -1.40 3.69
N LEU A 117 -8.00 -1.04 3.01
CA LEU A 117 -8.00 -0.86 1.57
C LEU A 117 -7.14 0.33 1.13
N ASN A 118 -6.88 1.28 2.04
CA ASN A 118 -6.02 2.45 1.81
C ASN A 118 -6.35 3.16 0.49
N LEU A 119 -7.63 3.50 0.32
CA LEU A 119 -8.17 4.10 -0.89
C LEU A 119 -8.25 5.61 -0.74
N ILE A 120 -8.13 6.31 -1.87
CA ILE A 120 -8.37 7.74 -1.96
C ILE A 120 -9.48 8.03 -2.97
N ARG A 121 -10.28 9.04 -2.69
CA ARG A 121 -11.41 9.50 -3.49
C ARG A 121 -11.03 10.78 -4.20
N ILE A 122 -11.08 10.77 -5.52
CA ILE A 122 -10.77 11.92 -6.36
C ILE A 122 -12.04 12.39 -7.06
N TYR A 123 -12.38 13.67 -6.89
CA TYR A 123 -13.57 14.25 -7.51
C TYR A 123 -13.21 14.90 -8.84
N THR A 124 -13.90 14.51 -9.91
CA THR A 124 -13.65 15.12 -11.22
C THR A 124 -14.45 16.40 -11.40
N LYS A 125 -13.81 17.40 -11.99
CA LYS A 125 -14.44 18.68 -12.30
C LYS A 125 -14.29 18.99 -13.80
N PRO A 126 -15.38 18.92 -14.59
CA PRO A 126 -15.36 19.35 -15.98
C PRO A 126 -15.18 20.87 -16.12
N LYS A 127 -14.66 21.32 -17.27
CA LYS A 127 -14.49 22.75 -17.55
C LYS A 127 -15.87 23.42 -17.64
N GLY A 128 -16.06 24.48 -16.86
CA GLY A 128 -17.33 25.23 -16.81
C GLY A 128 -18.42 24.58 -15.97
N GLN A 129 -18.16 23.43 -15.34
CA GLN A 129 -19.09 22.76 -14.42
C GLN A 129 -18.52 22.73 -13.01
N LEU A 130 -19.42 22.51 -12.05
CA LEU A 130 -19.06 22.24 -10.67
C LEU A 130 -18.50 20.81 -10.54
N PRO A 131 -17.69 20.53 -9.51
CA PRO A 131 -17.25 19.17 -9.21
C PRO A 131 -18.45 18.26 -8.92
N ASP A 132 -18.36 17.02 -9.38
CA ASP A 132 -19.33 15.97 -8.99
C ASP A 132 -18.83 15.27 -7.73
N TYR A 133 -19.53 15.46 -6.62
CA TYR A 133 -19.24 14.83 -5.32
C TYR A 133 -20.00 13.50 -5.12
N SER A 134 -20.90 13.14 -6.02
CA SER A 134 -21.70 11.91 -5.92
C SER A 134 -20.96 10.68 -6.45
N ALA A 135 -20.07 10.87 -7.42
CA ALA A 135 -19.34 9.79 -8.09
C ALA A 135 -17.82 10.05 -8.07
N PRO A 136 -17.14 9.88 -6.91
CA PRO A 136 -15.69 9.96 -6.86
C PRO A 136 -15.03 8.82 -7.63
N ILE A 137 -13.88 9.12 -8.22
CA ILE A 137 -12.99 8.10 -8.76
C ILE A 137 -12.09 7.62 -7.63
N VAL A 138 -12.20 6.33 -7.34
CA VAL A 138 -11.44 5.69 -6.26
C VAL A 138 -10.14 5.11 -6.80
N LEU A 139 -9.02 5.54 -6.20
CA LEU A 139 -7.67 5.07 -6.48
C LEU A 139 -7.08 4.38 -5.24
N ASN A 140 -6.11 3.50 -5.44
CA ASN A 140 -5.29 2.99 -4.34
C ASN A 140 -4.27 4.07 -3.96
N ALA A 141 -4.04 4.31 -2.67
CA ALA A 141 -3.06 5.29 -2.19
C ALA A 141 -1.62 5.01 -2.65
N GLU A 142 -1.28 3.77 -3.03
CA GLU A 142 0.02 3.44 -3.63
C GLU A 142 0.14 3.87 -5.11
N HIS A 143 -0.99 3.99 -5.81
CA HIS A 143 -1.10 4.37 -7.22
C HIS A 143 -2.05 5.56 -7.38
N ASN A 144 -1.60 6.70 -6.88
CA ASN A 144 -2.39 7.91 -6.69
C ASN A 144 -1.90 9.11 -7.51
N THR A 145 -1.22 8.89 -8.63
CA THR A 145 -0.78 10.01 -9.47
C THR A 145 -1.92 10.52 -10.37
N VAL A 146 -1.75 11.72 -10.93
CA VAL A 146 -2.65 12.23 -11.98
C VAL A 146 -2.65 11.32 -13.22
N ASP A 147 -1.54 10.63 -13.49
CA ASP A 147 -1.46 9.64 -14.57
C ASP A 147 -2.33 8.40 -14.28
N ASP A 148 -2.29 7.88 -13.06
CA ASP A 148 -3.15 6.78 -12.59
C ASP A 148 -4.63 7.16 -12.69
N LEU A 149 -4.98 8.39 -12.29
CA LEU A 149 -6.33 8.93 -12.46
C LEU A 149 -6.75 8.93 -13.93
N CYS A 150 -5.88 9.39 -14.84
CA CYS A 150 -6.18 9.41 -16.27
C CYS A 150 -6.42 8.00 -16.81
N LEU A 151 -5.60 7.02 -16.41
CA LEU A 151 -5.74 5.62 -16.79
C LEU A 151 -7.04 5.01 -16.27
N LYS A 152 -7.44 5.36 -15.03
CA LYS A 152 -8.69 4.91 -14.41
C LYS A 152 -9.93 5.45 -15.12
N ILE A 153 -9.88 6.71 -15.59
CA ILE A 153 -10.96 7.30 -16.39
C ILE A 153 -11.02 6.64 -17.77
N HIS A 154 -9.95 6.76 -18.56
CA HIS A 154 -9.88 6.18 -19.90
C HIS A 154 -8.45 6.21 -20.46
N LYS A 155 -7.99 5.11 -21.07
CA LYS A 155 -6.63 4.96 -21.61
C LYS A 155 -6.23 6.04 -22.65
N SER A 156 -7.19 6.59 -23.42
CA SER A 156 -6.87 7.65 -24.40
C SER A 156 -6.58 9.00 -23.74
N LEU A 157 -7.10 9.24 -22.53
CA LEU A 157 -6.97 10.53 -21.85
C LEU A 157 -5.51 10.84 -21.51
N GLN A 158 -4.75 9.79 -21.21
CA GLN A 158 -3.31 9.87 -20.98
C GLN A 158 -2.56 10.42 -22.20
N LYS A 159 -2.98 10.09 -23.43
CA LYS A 159 -2.34 10.58 -24.67
C LYS A 159 -2.64 12.05 -24.92
N GLU A 160 -3.86 12.47 -24.61
CA GLU A 160 -4.34 13.85 -24.80
C GLU A 160 -3.97 14.78 -23.64
N PHE A 161 -3.41 14.26 -22.54
CA PHE A 161 -3.12 15.06 -21.35
C PHE A 161 -2.10 16.18 -21.64
N LYS A 162 -2.48 17.42 -21.30
CA LYS A 162 -1.62 18.61 -21.29
C LYS A 162 -1.18 19.00 -19.88
N SER A 163 -2.12 19.11 -18.96
CA SER A 163 -1.91 19.47 -17.55
C SER A 163 -3.18 19.21 -16.75
N ALA A 164 -3.10 19.14 -15.42
CA ALA A 164 -4.28 19.14 -14.56
C ALA A 164 -4.33 20.42 -13.70
N LEU A 165 -5.53 20.84 -13.31
CA LEU A 165 -5.77 21.77 -12.22
C LEU A 165 -6.26 20.98 -11.03
N VAL A 166 -5.64 21.18 -9.87
CA VAL A 166 -5.99 20.48 -8.63
C VAL A 166 -6.42 21.50 -7.58
N TRP A 167 -7.48 21.18 -6.85
CA TRP A 167 -7.90 21.85 -5.62
C TRP A 167 -7.91 20.82 -4.50
N GLY A 168 -7.24 21.10 -3.39
CA GLY A 168 -7.23 20.21 -2.24
C GLY A 168 -5.90 20.19 -1.52
N ALA A 169 -5.69 19.17 -0.68
CA ALA A 169 -4.55 19.08 0.22
C ALA A 169 -3.24 18.79 -0.50
N SER A 170 -3.28 18.15 -1.69
CA SER A 170 -2.05 17.90 -2.46
C SER A 170 -1.50 19.15 -3.15
N ALA A 171 -2.32 20.19 -3.32
CA ALA A 171 -1.93 21.45 -3.95
C ALA A 171 -1.49 22.48 -2.91
N LYS A 172 -0.39 23.19 -3.18
CA LYS A 172 0.06 24.31 -2.33
C LYS A 172 -0.79 25.56 -2.50
N HIS A 173 -1.40 25.72 -3.67
CA HIS A 173 -2.27 26.84 -4.02
C HIS A 173 -3.54 26.31 -4.68
N ASN A 174 -4.69 26.92 -4.42
CA ASN A 174 -5.97 26.45 -4.95
C ASN A 174 -6.51 27.42 -6.02
N PRO A 175 -6.64 27.04 -7.30
CA PRO A 175 -6.07 25.83 -7.93
C PRO A 175 -4.58 25.93 -8.26
N GLN A 176 -3.91 24.78 -8.27
CA GLN A 176 -2.54 24.63 -8.77
C GLN A 176 -2.54 23.87 -10.10
N ARG A 177 -1.76 24.35 -11.07
CA ARG A 177 -1.48 23.60 -12.29
C ARG A 177 -0.39 22.57 -12.03
N VAL A 178 -0.67 21.31 -12.33
CA VAL A 178 0.21 20.16 -12.05
C VAL A 178 0.45 19.30 -13.31
N GLY A 179 1.52 18.50 -13.24
CA GLY A 179 1.89 17.51 -14.26
C GLY A 179 1.28 16.12 -13.99
N ARG A 180 1.78 15.11 -14.70
CA ARG A 180 1.31 13.71 -14.60
C ARG A 180 1.77 13.01 -13.32
N GLU A 181 3.01 13.26 -12.92
CA GLU A 181 3.66 12.68 -11.73
C GLU A 181 3.17 13.29 -10.40
N HIS A 182 2.21 14.21 -10.44
CA HIS A 182 1.70 14.83 -9.23
C HIS A 182 0.89 13.81 -8.42
N VAL A 183 1.24 13.67 -7.15
CA VAL A 183 0.60 12.75 -6.20
C VAL A 183 -0.67 13.40 -5.65
N LEU A 184 -1.80 12.73 -5.81
CA LEU A 184 -3.11 13.18 -5.33
C LEU A 184 -3.40 12.63 -3.93
N PHE A 185 -4.12 13.40 -3.14
CA PHE A 185 -4.59 13.05 -1.79
C PHE A 185 -6.10 12.81 -1.78
N ASP A 186 -6.59 12.17 -0.72
CA ASP A 186 -8.02 11.93 -0.54
C ASP A 186 -8.81 13.25 -0.58
N GLU A 187 -9.96 13.20 -1.25
CA GLU A 187 -10.88 14.31 -1.49
C GLU A 187 -10.38 15.44 -2.39
N ASP A 188 -9.25 15.26 -3.08
CA ASP A 188 -8.81 16.23 -4.08
C ASP A 188 -9.81 16.34 -5.24
N VAL A 189 -9.99 17.57 -5.72
CA VAL A 189 -10.76 17.86 -6.93
C VAL A 189 -9.80 18.07 -8.09
N VAL A 190 -10.03 17.38 -9.22
CA VAL A 190 -9.15 17.42 -10.38
C VAL A 190 -9.91 17.79 -11.65
N GLN A 191 -9.37 18.76 -12.38
CA GLN A 191 -9.81 19.13 -13.73
C GLN A 191 -8.69 18.85 -14.73
N ILE A 192 -8.90 17.89 -15.62
CA ILE A 192 -7.92 17.52 -16.65
C ILE A 192 -8.04 18.47 -17.84
N LEU A 193 -6.90 19.02 -18.28
CA LEU A 193 -6.79 19.84 -19.48
C LEU A 193 -6.15 19.02 -20.59
N LYS A 194 -6.87 18.93 -21.71
CA LYS A 194 -6.43 18.25 -22.92
C LYS A 194 -5.57 19.17 -23.80
N ARG A 195 -4.77 18.56 -24.68
CA ARG A 195 -3.97 19.26 -25.70
C ARG A 195 -4.84 19.93 -26.75
#